data_AF-A0A662RH38-F1
#
_entry.id   AF-A0A662RH38-F1
#
_cell.length_a   1.000
_cell.length_b   1.000
_cell.length_c   1.000
_cell.angle_alpha   90.00
_cell.angle_beta   90.00
_cell.angle_gamma   90.00
#
_symmetry.space_group_name_H-M   'P 1'
#
loop_
_entity.id
_entity.type
_entity.pdbx_description
1 polymer ?
#
loop_
_entity_poly.entity_id
_entity_poly.type
_entity_poly.pdbx_seq_one_letter_code
_entity_poly.pdbx_strand_id
1 'polypeptide(L)' 'EGPWVDDVRIGELGLFIGQNILYLFDYGDEWHFRVELEEIRTEGRKPREPKIIEKKGEAPEQYGYYEE' A
#
# COMPACT_ATOMS: atom_id res chain seq x y z
N GLU A 1 -15.10 18.81 -8.85
CA GLU A 1 -14.47 18.68 -7.52
C GLU A 1 -14.61 17.22 -7.13
N GLY A 2 -13.50 16.54 -6.90
CA GLY A 2 -13.50 15.12 -6.54
C GLY A 2 -12.51 14.92 -5.39
N PRO A 3 -12.60 13.80 -4.65
CA PRO A 3 -11.57 13.49 -3.68
C PRO A 3 -10.25 13.29 -4.44
N TRP A 4 -9.24 14.06 -4.10
CA TRP A 4 -7.91 13.87 -4.65
C TRP A 4 -7.15 12.87 -3.78
N VAL A 5 -6.29 12.08 -4.42
CA VAL A 5 -5.50 11.05 -3.72
C VAL A 5 -4.45 11.64 -2.77
N ASP A 6 -4.22 12.96 -2.82
CA ASP A 6 -3.28 13.71 -2.00
C ASP A 6 -3.93 14.56 -0.90
N ASP A 7 -5.26 14.52 -0.75
CA ASP A 7 -5.99 15.26 0.28
C ASP A 7 -5.79 14.68 1.70
N VAL A 8 -5.53 13.37 1.83
CA VAL A 8 -5.42 12.67 3.12
C VAL A 8 -4.13 11.86 3.19
N ARG A 9 -3.39 11.99 4.29
CA ARG A 9 -2.19 11.18 4.54
C ARG A 9 -2.54 9.93 5.34
N ILE A 10 -1.88 8.80 5.06
CA ILE A 10 -2.05 7.55 5.83
C ILE A 10 -1.85 7.77 7.35
N GLY A 11 -0.93 8.65 7.75
CA GLY A 11 -0.66 8.96 9.15
C GLY A 11 -1.79 9.71 9.88
N GLU A 12 -2.77 10.26 9.15
CA GLU A 12 -3.92 10.99 9.70
C GLU A 12 -5.13 10.06 9.92
N LEU A 13 -5.08 8.82 9.43
CA LEU A 13 -6.17 7.86 9.50
C LEU A 13 -6.40 7.26 10.91
N GLY A 14 -5.54 7.55 11.87
CA GLY A 14 -5.67 7.03 13.25
C GLY A 14 -5.50 5.51 13.35
N LEU A 15 -4.74 4.90 12.43
CA LEU A 15 -4.46 3.46 12.44
C LEU A 15 -3.67 3.06 13.70
N PHE A 16 -4.00 1.88 14.25
CA PHE A 16 -3.23 1.27 15.33
C PHE A 16 -2.36 0.10 14.82
N ILE A 17 -1.31 -0.24 15.56
CA ILE A 17 -0.39 -1.34 15.20
C ILE A 17 -1.18 -2.66 15.11
N GLY A 18 -0.97 -3.40 14.01
CA GLY A 18 -1.70 -4.62 13.65
C GLY A 18 -3.03 -4.37 12.93
N GLN A 19 -3.45 -3.12 12.75
CA GLN A 19 -4.62 -2.80 11.93
C GLN A 19 -4.33 -3.06 10.45
N ASN A 20 -5.29 -3.66 9.78
CA ASN A 20 -5.25 -3.92 8.35
C ASN A 20 -6.13 -2.91 7.58
N ILE A 21 -5.63 -2.45 6.44
CA ILE A 21 -6.41 -1.75 5.42
C ILE A 21 -6.41 -2.57 4.12
N LEU A 22 -7.53 -2.56 3.41
CA LEU A 22 -7.61 -3.11 2.06
C LEU A 22 -7.27 -2.01 1.07
N TYR A 23 -6.21 -2.23 0.28
CA TYR A 23 -5.98 -1.48 -0.94
C TYR A 23 -6.51 -2.30 -2.12
N LEU A 24 -7.64 -1.88 -2.67
CA LEU A 24 -8.24 -2.45 -3.86
C LEU A 24 -7.71 -1.69 -5.08
N PHE A 25 -7.04 -2.39 -5.98
CA PHE A 25 -6.51 -1.84 -7.22
C PHE A 25 -7.15 -2.52 -8.42
N ASP A 26 -7.32 -1.76 -9.51
CA ASP A 26 -7.96 -2.22 -10.75
C ASP A 26 -9.33 -2.84 -10.52
N TYR A 27 -10.39 -2.03 -10.62
CA TYR A 27 -11.75 -2.49 -10.36
C TYR A 27 -12.29 -3.49 -11.40
N GLY A 28 -11.55 -3.78 -12.48
CA GLY A 28 -11.87 -4.88 -13.38
C GLY A 28 -11.46 -6.23 -12.81
N ASP A 29 -10.17 -6.37 -12.49
CA ASP A 29 -9.58 -7.63 -11.98
C ASP A 29 -9.58 -7.75 -10.44
N GLU A 30 -9.96 -6.68 -9.74
CA GLU A 30 -10.12 -6.61 -8.29
C GLU A 30 -8.89 -7.12 -7.51
N TRP A 31 -7.74 -6.51 -7.75
CA TRP A 31 -6.53 -6.85 -7.02
C TRP A 31 -6.64 -6.41 -5.55
N HIS A 32 -6.69 -7.38 -4.64
CA HIS A 32 -6.79 -7.16 -3.21
C HIS A 32 -5.41 -7.17 -2.55
N PHE A 33 -4.97 -6.02 -2.05
CA PHE A 33 -3.76 -5.91 -1.26
C PHE A 33 -4.10 -5.67 0.22
N ARG A 34 -3.70 -6.62 1.08
CA ARG A 34 -3.76 -6.46 2.53
C ARG A 34 -2.54 -5.68 2.99
N VAL A 35 -2.75 -4.49 3.54
CA VAL A 35 -1.69 -3.64 4.10
C VAL A 35 -1.87 -3.56 5.61
N GLU A 36 -0.84 -3.96 6.36
CA GLU A 36 -0.85 -3.94 7.82
C GLU A 36 0.09 -2.84 8.36
N LEU A 37 -0.35 -2.12 9.38
CA LEU A 37 0.52 -1.21 10.13
C LEU A 37 1.35 -2.00 11.14
N GLU A 38 2.57 -2.37 10.77
CA GLU A 38 3.44 -3.16 11.66
C GLU A 38 4.08 -2.33 12.79
N GLU A 39 4.46 -1.08 12.51
CA GLU A 39 5.20 -0.25 13.46
C GLU A 39 5.03 1.25 13.16
N ILE A 40 5.00 2.09 14.21
CA ILE A 40 5.17 3.55 14.10
C ILE A 40 6.45 3.92 14.86
N ARG A 41 7.47 4.37 14.12
CA ARG A 41 8.74 4.85 14.71
C ARG A 41 8.71 6.36 14.93
N THR A 42 8.73 6.77 16.20
CA THR A 42 8.82 8.18 16.60
C THR A 42 10.26 8.66 16.78
N GLU A 43 11.21 7.74 16.92
CA GLU A 43 12.62 8.01 17.11
C GLU A 43 13.45 7.64 15.86
N GLY A 44 14.62 8.27 15.74
CA GLY A 44 15.54 8.06 14.62
C GLY A 44 15.30 8.99 13.43
N ARG A 45 16.11 8.82 12.38
CA ARG A 45 16.00 9.64 11.17
C ARG A 45 14.87 9.13 10.30
N LYS A 46 13.89 10.00 10.03
CA LYS A 46 12.87 9.74 9.01
C LYS A 46 13.54 9.48 7.66
N PRO A 47 13.24 8.39 6.96
CA PRO A 47 13.78 8.15 5.63
C PRO A 47 13.29 9.24 4.67
N ARG A 48 14.17 9.64 3.72
CA ARG A 48 13.84 10.67 2.72
C ARG A 48 12.81 10.19 1.71
N GLU A 49 12.74 8.88 1.50
CA GLU A 49 11.87 8.20 0.54
C GLU A 49 11.43 6.84 1.10
N PRO A 50 10.29 6.29 0.65
CA PRO A 50 9.89 4.92 0.96
C PRO A 50 10.96 3.91 0.54
N LYS A 51 11.14 2.84 1.33
CA LYS A 51 12.13 1.80 1.04
C LYS A 51 11.49 0.43 1.20
N ILE A 52 11.78 -0.45 0.24
CA ILE A 52 11.48 -1.87 0.38
C ILE A 52 12.60 -2.48 1.21
N ILE A 53 12.26 -2.97 2.40
CA ILE A 53 13.21 -3.60 3.33
C ILE A 53 13.20 -5.13 3.26
N GLU A 54 12.08 -5.71 2.80
CA GLU A 54 11.89 -7.15 2.69
C GLU A 54 10.95 -7.45 1.50
N LYS A 55 11.17 -8.59 0.85
CA LYS A 55 10.26 -9.18 -0.15
C LYS A 55 10.23 -10.69 0.05
N LYS A 56 9.07 -11.30 -0.14
CA LYS A 56 8.90 -12.75 -0.05
C LYS A 56 8.03 -13.25 -1.21
N GLY A 57 8.56 -14.25 -1.92
CA GLY A 57 7.94 -14.74 -3.15
C GLY A 57 8.14 -13.78 -4.33
N GLU A 58 7.64 -14.20 -5.49
CA GLU A 58 7.61 -13.39 -6.70
C GLU A 58 6.27 -12.66 -6.78
N ALA A 59 6.30 -11.39 -7.21
CA ALA A 59 5.08 -10.68 -7.53
C ALA A 59 4.45 -11.33 -8.79
N PRO A 60 3.12 -11.56 -8.81
CA PRO A 60 2.47 -12.08 -9.99
C PRO A 60 2.60 -11.10 -11.17
N GLU A 61 2.59 -11.62 -12.39
CA GLU A 61 2.56 -10.79 -13.59
C GLU A 61 1.25 -9.99 -13.65
N GLN A 62 1.36 -8.70 -13.94
CA GLN A 62 0.23 -7.80 -14.08
C GLN A 62 -0.32 -7.92 -15.52
N TYR A 63 -1.24 -8.89 -15.70
CA TYR A 63 -1.92 -9.35 -16.94
C TYR A 63 -1.09 -10.27 -17.85
N GLY A 64 -1.63 -11.46 -18.14
CA GLY A 64 -1.00 -12.50 -18.96
C GLY A 64 -1.57 -12.66 -20.38
N TYR A 65 -2.34 -11.72 -20.91
CA TYR A 65 -3.00 -11.86 -22.21
C TYR A 65 -2.82 -10.64 -23.13
N TYR A 66 -1.92 -10.79 -24.09
CA TYR A 66 -2.14 -10.34 -25.47
C TYR A 66 -1.63 -11.46 -26.39
N GLU A 67 -2.47 -12.45 -26.69
CA GLU A 67 -2.44 -13.03 -28.02
C GLU A 67 -3.58 -12.32 -28.78
N GLU A 68 -3.23 -11.59 -29.85
CA GLU A 68 -4.20 -11.09 -30.84
C GLU A 68 -5.02 -12.24 -31.43
#